data_AF-A0ABD6RLW4-F1
#
_entry.id   AF-A0ABD6RLW4-F1
#
_cell.length_a   1.000
_cell.length_b   1.000
_cell.length_c   1.000
_cell.angle_alpha   90.00
_cell.angle_beta   90.00
_cell.angle_gamma   90.00
#
_symmetry.space_group_name_H-M   'P 1'
#
loop_
_entity.id
_entity.type
_entity.pdbx_description
1 polymer ?
#
loop_
_entity_poly.entity_id
_entity_poly.type
_entity_poly.pdbx_seq_one_letter_code
_entity_poly.pdbx_strand_id
1 'polypeptide(L)'
;MSEVYLPTRDSLGYQNVKQALEKIFSIDLDTITINEGDDENFNFPFMYNGYHMTIGISSTGKNTQLEAGEGGLFNIWFTRTDEQRFSITFLSKVIDDKSIRRVYGRDEESVERTLNILKDFLNSDKAEVLLKN
;
A
#
# COMPACT_ATOMS: atom_id res chain seq x y z
N MET A 1 22.92 -17.53 -11.06
CA MET A 1 21.81 -17.23 -11.99
C MET A 1 21.36 -15.83 -11.67
N SER A 2 21.23 -14.94 -12.66
CA SER A 2 20.56 -13.66 -12.42
C SER A 2 19.10 -13.96 -12.09
N GLU A 3 18.66 -13.59 -10.89
CA GLU A 3 17.25 -13.63 -10.55
C GLU A 3 16.49 -12.73 -11.53
N VAL A 4 15.38 -13.24 -12.06
CA VAL A 4 14.54 -12.50 -12.99
C VAL A 4 13.43 -11.86 -12.16
N TYR A 5 13.38 -10.53 -12.19
CA TYR A 5 12.23 -9.78 -11.71
C TYR A 5 11.13 -9.82 -12.75
N LEU A 6 9.90 -9.95 -12.29
CA LEU A 6 8.74 -9.87 -13.16
C LEU A 6 8.42 -8.40 -13.44
N PRO A 7 7.79 -8.07 -14.58
CA PRO A 7 7.09 -6.81 -14.71
C PRO A 7 6.17 -6.59 -13.51
N THR A 8 6.06 -5.35 -13.02
CA THR A 8 5.26 -5.03 -11.82
C THR A 8 3.88 -5.67 -11.84
N ARG A 9 3.15 -5.56 -12.96
CA ARG A 9 1.79 -6.10 -13.10
C ARG A 9 1.73 -7.62 -13.04
N ASP A 10 2.81 -8.31 -13.35
CA ASP A 10 2.90 -9.77 -13.27
C ASP A 10 3.42 -10.23 -11.90
N SER A 11 3.86 -9.31 -11.04
CA SER A 11 4.39 -9.63 -9.71
C SER A 11 3.30 -10.13 -8.76
N LEU A 12 3.69 -11.02 -7.84
CA LEU A 12 2.79 -11.57 -6.82
C LEU A 12 2.18 -10.46 -5.93
N GLY A 13 2.99 -9.46 -5.57
CA GLY A 13 2.52 -8.33 -4.76
C GLY A 13 1.44 -7.51 -5.48
N TYR A 14 1.59 -7.27 -6.78
CA TYR A 14 0.58 -6.57 -7.56
C TYR A 14 -0.73 -7.37 -7.65
N GLN A 15 -0.65 -8.67 -7.96
CA GLN A 15 -1.83 -9.52 -8.09
C GLN A 15 -2.63 -9.59 -6.78
N ASN A 16 -1.95 -9.74 -5.64
CA ASN A 16 -2.62 -9.77 -4.33
C ASN A 16 -3.26 -8.42 -3.99
N VAL A 17 -2.58 -7.29 -4.25
CA VAL A 17 -3.17 -5.95 -4.01
C VAL A 17 -4.37 -5.71 -4.93
N LYS A 18 -4.27 -6.10 -6.21
CA LYS A 18 -5.37 -5.99 -7.19
C LYS A 18 -6.61 -6.74 -6.70
N GLN A 19 -6.47 -8.02 -6.38
CA GLN A 19 -7.59 -8.86 -5.92
C GLN A 19 -8.21 -8.32 -4.64
N ALA A 20 -7.39 -7.90 -3.68
CA ALA A 20 -7.89 -7.39 -2.41
C ALA A 20 -8.63 -6.04 -2.57
N LEU A 21 -8.15 -5.15 -3.45
CA LEU A 21 -8.86 -3.90 -3.79
C LEU A 21 -10.20 -4.17 -4.46
N GLU A 22 -10.26 -5.11 -5.40
CA GLU A 22 -11.50 -5.48 -6.07
C GLU A 22 -12.51 -6.04 -5.07
N LYS A 23 -12.07 -6.93 -4.18
CA LYS A 23 -12.92 -7.55 -3.17
C LYS A 23 -13.45 -6.56 -2.12
N ILE A 24 -12.57 -5.67 -1.61
CA ILE A 24 -12.89 -4.83 -0.45
C ILE A 24 -13.48 -3.50 -0.87
N PHE A 25 -12.97 -2.89 -1.95
CA PHE A 25 -13.37 -1.57 -2.41
C PHE A 25 -14.12 -1.59 -3.75
N SER A 26 -14.24 -2.75 -4.42
CA SER A 26 -14.81 -2.84 -5.77
C SER A 26 -14.08 -1.95 -6.77
N ILE A 27 -12.74 -1.93 -6.67
CA ILE A 27 -11.84 -1.15 -7.51
C ILE A 27 -10.88 -2.07 -8.24
N ASP A 28 -10.78 -1.89 -9.57
CA ASP A 28 -9.80 -2.58 -10.40
C ASP A 28 -8.50 -1.77 -10.49
N LEU A 29 -7.42 -2.34 -9.95
CA LEU A 29 -6.10 -1.71 -9.96
C LEU A 29 -5.56 -1.47 -11.38
N ASP A 30 -5.94 -2.28 -12.37
CA ASP A 30 -5.47 -2.13 -13.76
C ASP A 30 -5.99 -0.85 -14.41
N THR A 31 -7.06 -0.27 -13.86
CA THR A 31 -7.62 1.01 -14.33
C THR A 31 -6.90 2.23 -13.74
N ILE A 32 -6.04 2.03 -12.75
CA ILE A 32 -5.32 3.09 -12.05
C ILE A 32 -3.92 3.23 -12.64
N THR A 33 -3.51 4.47 -12.89
CA THR A 33 -2.12 4.75 -13.25
C THR A 33 -1.22 4.51 -12.05
N ILE A 34 -0.29 3.56 -12.18
CA ILE A 34 0.70 3.24 -11.15
C ILE A 34 2.04 3.90 -11.47
N ASN A 35 2.80 4.20 -10.43
CA ASN A 35 4.21 4.58 -10.49
C ASN A 35 5.05 3.33 -10.21
N GLU A 36 5.71 2.80 -11.24
CA GLU A 36 6.60 1.65 -11.15
C GLU A 36 7.99 2.12 -10.66
N GLY A 37 8.57 1.39 -9.72
CA GLY A 37 9.93 1.60 -9.23
C GLY A 37 10.89 0.56 -9.78
N ASP A 38 12.09 0.49 -9.19
CA ASP A 38 13.03 -0.59 -9.45
C ASP A 38 12.45 -1.95 -9.02
N ASP A 39 12.93 -3.03 -9.63
CA ASP A 39 12.49 -4.40 -9.40
C ASP A 39 10.97 -4.59 -9.64
N GLU A 40 10.22 -5.03 -8.64
CA GLU A 40 8.76 -5.24 -8.68
C GLU A 40 8.02 -4.16 -7.86
N ASN A 41 8.72 -3.09 -7.43
CA ASN A 41 8.16 -2.04 -6.58
C ASN A 41 7.13 -1.20 -7.34
N PHE A 42 6.07 -0.77 -6.66
CA PHE A 42 5.12 0.19 -7.23
C PHE A 42 4.31 0.91 -6.17
N ASN A 43 3.73 2.04 -6.56
CA ASN A 43 2.71 2.72 -5.75
C ASN A 43 1.71 3.46 -6.64
N PHE A 44 0.56 3.81 -6.06
CA PHE A 44 -0.48 4.55 -6.77
C PHE A 44 -1.27 5.43 -5.80
N PRO A 45 -1.76 6.59 -6.26
CA PRO A 45 -2.70 7.39 -5.49
C PRO A 45 -4.02 6.63 -5.34
N PHE A 46 -4.60 6.72 -4.16
CA PHE A 46 -5.90 6.11 -3.86
C PHE A 46 -6.79 7.13 -3.14
N MET A 47 -8.07 7.12 -3.47
CA MET A 47 -9.06 8.01 -2.85
C MET A 47 -10.30 7.20 -2.48
N TYR A 48 -10.76 7.37 -1.24
CA TYR A 48 -11.98 6.74 -0.76
C TYR A 48 -12.66 7.66 0.26
N ASN A 49 -13.98 7.90 0.11
CA ASN A 49 -14.76 8.79 0.97
C ASN A 49 -14.13 10.18 1.20
N GLY A 50 -13.49 10.76 0.17
CA GLY A 50 -12.83 12.07 0.26
C GLY A 50 -11.46 12.06 0.93
N TYR A 51 -10.97 10.91 1.40
CA TYR A 51 -9.63 10.75 1.95
C TYR A 51 -8.63 10.37 0.86
N HIS A 52 -7.52 11.11 0.81
CA HIS A 52 -6.42 10.87 -0.13
C HIS A 52 -5.27 10.14 0.56
N MET A 53 -4.75 9.13 -0.12
CA MET A 53 -3.62 8.32 0.36
C MET A 53 -2.83 7.76 -0.81
N THR A 54 -1.77 7.04 -0.49
CA THR A 54 -1.00 6.25 -1.44
C THR A 54 -0.87 4.83 -0.91
N ILE A 55 -1.03 3.87 -1.81
CA ILE A 55 -0.91 2.44 -1.54
C ILE A 55 0.19 1.90 -2.45
N GLY A 56 0.97 0.93 -1.98
CA GLY A 56 2.01 0.34 -2.82
C GLY A 56 2.75 -0.84 -2.20
N ILE A 57 3.58 -1.47 -3.05
CA ILE A 57 4.55 -2.48 -2.68
C ILE A 57 5.95 -1.86 -2.77
N SER A 58 6.75 -2.05 -1.72
CA SER A 58 8.17 -1.65 -1.70
C SER A 58 9.06 -2.82 -1.31
N SER A 59 10.37 -2.62 -1.35
CA SER A 59 11.35 -3.59 -0.85
C SER A 59 11.27 -4.97 -1.50
N THR A 60 11.08 -5.03 -2.82
CA THR A 60 10.94 -6.29 -3.59
C THR A 60 12.25 -6.94 -3.98
N GLY A 61 13.39 -6.32 -3.68
CA GLY A 61 14.70 -6.82 -4.06
C GLY A 61 14.96 -8.22 -3.50
N LYS A 62 15.40 -9.14 -4.35
CA LYS A 62 15.65 -10.53 -3.98
C LYS A 62 17.11 -10.68 -3.52
N ASN A 63 17.33 -11.53 -2.50
CA ASN A 63 18.64 -11.82 -1.90
C ASN A 63 19.47 -10.60 -1.44
N THR A 64 18.81 -9.48 -1.16
CA THR A 64 19.45 -8.25 -0.67
C THR A 64 19.08 -8.02 0.80
N GLN A 65 20.03 -7.60 1.61
CA GLN A 65 19.78 -7.32 3.02
C GLN A 65 18.74 -6.19 3.17
N LEU A 66 17.79 -6.35 4.11
CA LEU A 66 16.69 -5.42 4.40
C LEU A 66 15.51 -5.43 3.40
N GLU A 67 15.66 -6.09 2.26
CA GLU A 67 14.57 -6.32 1.32
C GLU A 67 13.64 -7.46 1.80
N ALA A 68 12.38 -7.41 1.40
CA ALA A 68 11.39 -8.44 1.68
C ALA A 68 11.30 -9.52 0.58
N GLY A 69 11.91 -9.27 -0.58
CA GLY A 69 11.90 -10.17 -1.72
C GLY A 69 10.55 -10.17 -2.45
N GLU A 70 10.24 -11.29 -3.11
CA GLU A 70 9.02 -11.45 -3.92
C GLU A 70 7.75 -11.00 -3.18
N GLY A 71 6.99 -10.12 -3.83
CA GLY A 71 5.77 -9.51 -3.28
C GLY A 71 6.00 -8.38 -2.26
N GLY A 72 7.24 -8.14 -1.84
CA GLY A 72 7.66 -6.96 -1.08
C GLY A 72 6.90 -6.70 0.23
N LEU A 73 7.00 -5.46 0.71
CA LEU A 73 6.25 -4.90 1.82
C LEU A 73 5.07 -4.10 1.30
N PHE A 74 3.88 -4.42 1.79
CA PHE A 74 2.66 -3.68 1.51
C PHE A 74 2.52 -2.48 2.45
N ASN A 75 2.36 -1.30 1.85
CA ASN A 75 2.35 -0.03 2.56
C ASN A 75 1.15 0.82 2.15
N ILE A 76 0.59 1.51 3.15
CA ILE A 76 -0.43 2.54 2.98
C ILE A 76 0.03 3.77 3.75
N TRP A 77 0.05 4.92 3.11
CA TRP A 77 0.46 6.16 3.75
C TRP A 77 -0.33 7.38 3.29
N PHE A 78 -0.32 8.39 4.15
CA PHE A 78 -0.96 9.67 3.93
C PHE A 78 0.13 10.72 3.75
N THR A 79 0.03 11.46 2.65
CA THR A 79 0.92 12.58 2.36
C THR A 79 0.31 13.86 2.89
N ARG A 80 1.08 14.62 3.65
CA ARG A 80 0.73 15.98 4.04
C ARG A 80 1.69 16.94 3.38
N THR A 81 1.13 17.92 2.71
CA THR A 81 1.88 18.98 2.04
C THR A 81 1.33 20.29 2.55
N ASP A 82 2.11 21.00 3.37
CA ASP A 82 1.86 22.41 3.67
C ASP A 82 2.91 23.27 2.93
N GLU A 83 2.75 24.59 2.94
CA GLU A 83 3.63 25.52 2.20
C GLU A 83 5.13 25.38 2.55
N GLN A 84 5.47 24.72 3.66
CA GLN A 84 6.84 24.60 4.16
C GLN A 84 7.35 23.16 4.29
N ARG A 85 6.47 22.15 4.31
CA ARG A 85 6.82 20.76 4.65
C ARG A 85 6.02 19.73 3.88
N PHE A 86 6.78 18.79 3.32
CA PHE A 86 6.30 17.49 2.89
C PHE A 86 6.51 16.49 4.02
N SER A 87 5.46 15.74 4.39
CA SER A 87 5.58 14.65 5.35
C SER A 87 4.70 13.46 4.97
N ILE A 88 5.20 12.26 5.26
CA ILE A 88 4.49 11.00 5.06
C ILE A 88 4.21 10.37 6.41
N THR A 89 2.97 9.91 6.61
CA THR A 89 2.58 9.12 7.80
C THR A 89 1.94 7.81 7.36
N PHE A 90 2.51 6.68 7.78
CA PHE A 90 1.96 5.35 7.50
C PHE A 90 0.67 5.09 8.29
N LEU A 91 -0.23 4.30 7.70
CA LEU A 91 -1.50 3.90 8.32
C LEU A 91 -1.30 3.33 9.74
N SER A 92 -0.35 2.42 9.90
CA SER A 92 0.00 1.80 11.19
C SER A 92 0.27 2.82 12.30
N LYS A 93 0.83 3.99 11.96
CA LYS A 93 1.08 5.09 12.89
C LYS A 93 -0.16 5.96 13.10
N VAL A 94 -1.00 6.16 12.08
CA VAL A 94 -2.25 6.93 12.20
C VAL A 94 -3.21 6.24 13.16
N ILE A 95 -3.35 4.91 13.07
CA ILE A 95 -4.30 4.15 13.89
C ILE A 95 -3.67 3.48 15.12
N ASP A 96 -2.36 3.69 15.34
CA ASP A 96 -1.56 3.06 16.41
C ASP A 96 -1.69 1.52 16.46
N ASP A 97 -1.75 0.88 15.30
CA ASP A 97 -1.84 -0.58 15.17
C ASP A 97 -0.50 -1.15 14.68
N LYS A 98 0.21 -1.82 15.59
CA LYS A 98 1.50 -2.45 15.33
C LYS A 98 1.39 -3.72 14.48
N SER A 99 0.21 -4.34 14.41
CA SER A 99 0.00 -5.58 13.65
C SER A 99 0.14 -5.36 12.15
N ILE A 100 -0.14 -4.16 11.66
CA ILE A 100 0.00 -3.77 10.25
C ILE A 100 1.26 -2.94 9.97
N ARG A 101 2.22 -2.92 10.90
CA ARG A 101 3.47 -2.15 10.72
C ARG A 101 4.39 -2.75 9.65
N ARG A 102 4.31 -4.07 9.43
CA ARG A 102 5.13 -4.79 8.45
C ARG A 102 4.29 -5.89 7.82
N VAL A 103 3.58 -5.52 6.75
CA VAL A 103 2.72 -6.42 5.97
C VAL A 103 3.49 -6.87 4.74
N TYR A 104 3.48 -8.16 4.44
CA TYR A 104 4.15 -8.70 3.26
C TYR A 104 3.14 -8.80 2.12
N GLY A 105 3.43 -8.22 0.95
CA GLY A 105 2.49 -8.23 -0.16
C GLY A 105 2.24 -9.61 -0.77
N ARG A 106 3.17 -10.55 -0.59
CA ARG A 106 2.98 -11.97 -0.94
C ARG A 106 1.95 -12.70 -0.08
N ASP A 107 1.62 -12.18 1.10
CA ASP A 107 0.64 -12.76 2.02
C ASP A 107 -0.72 -12.10 1.78
N GLU A 108 -1.53 -12.76 0.95
CA GLU A 108 -2.86 -12.29 0.53
C GLU A 108 -3.77 -11.97 1.72
N GLU A 109 -3.83 -12.85 2.72
CA GLU A 109 -4.69 -12.66 3.90
C GLU A 109 -4.28 -11.41 4.69
N SER A 110 -2.96 -11.18 4.84
CA SER A 110 -2.46 -10.00 5.52
C SER A 110 -2.73 -8.71 4.73
N VAL A 111 -2.66 -8.74 3.39
CA VAL A 111 -3.02 -7.61 2.52
C VAL A 111 -4.52 -7.30 2.66
N GLU A 112 -5.37 -8.31 2.51
CA GLU A 112 -6.83 -8.15 2.66
C GLU A 112 -7.22 -7.63 4.05
N ARG A 113 -6.64 -8.20 5.11
CA ARG A 113 -6.88 -7.75 6.48
C ARG A 113 -6.50 -6.28 6.65
N THR A 114 -5.36 -5.86 6.10
CA THR A 114 -4.90 -4.47 6.18
C THR A 114 -5.84 -3.51 5.45
N LEU A 115 -6.34 -3.91 4.28
CA LEU A 115 -7.31 -3.12 3.53
C LEU A 115 -8.70 -3.06 4.19
N ASN A 116 -9.13 -4.13 4.88
CA ASN A 116 -10.35 -4.08 5.70
C ASN A 116 -10.20 -3.13 6.89
N ILE A 117 -9.09 -3.22 7.63
CA ILE A 117 -8.77 -2.27 8.73
C ILE A 117 -8.78 -0.84 8.20
N LEU A 118 -8.21 -0.61 7.02
CA LEU A 118 -8.24 0.69 6.39
C LEU A 118 -9.68 1.14 6.11
N LYS A 119 -10.49 0.30 5.46
CA LYS A 119 -11.88 0.64 5.10
C LYS A 119 -12.70 0.97 6.34
N ASP A 120 -12.59 0.17 7.38
CA ASP A 120 -13.28 0.38 8.67
C ASP A 120 -12.86 1.69 9.31
N PHE A 121 -11.56 2.00 9.31
CA PHE A 121 -11.05 3.26 9.81
C PHE A 121 -11.61 4.45 9.02
N LEU A 122 -11.55 4.42 7.68
CA LEU A 122 -12.03 5.50 6.81
C LEU A 122 -13.55 5.71 6.86
N ASN A 123 -14.31 4.69 7.24
CA ASN A 123 -15.75 4.79 7.47
C ASN A 123 -16.12 5.27 8.89
N SER A 124 -15.13 5.46 9.78
CA SER A 124 -15.35 5.88 11.16
C SER A 124 -15.04 7.36 11.38
N ASP A 125 -15.65 7.97 12.41
CA ASP A 125 -15.37 9.35 12.83
C ASP A 125 -13.89 9.59 13.18
N LYS A 126 -13.14 8.53 13.48
CA LYS A 126 -11.69 8.62 13.76
C LYS A 126 -10.91 9.11 12.53
N ALA A 127 -11.40 8.88 11.32
CA ALA A 127 -10.73 9.31 10.11
C ALA A 127 -10.75 10.83 9.92
N GLU A 128 -11.62 11.58 10.60
CA GLU A 128 -11.66 13.05 10.50
C GLU A 128 -10.32 13.73 10.83
N VAL A 129 -9.45 13.06 11.60
CA VAL A 129 -8.08 13.52 11.88
C VAL A 129 -7.25 13.71 10.59
N LEU A 130 -7.61 13.02 9.51
CA LEU A 130 -7.00 13.14 8.20
C LEU A 130 -7.51 14.35 7.40
N LEU A 131 -8.74 14.82 7.67
CA LEU A 131 -9.34 15.98 6.99
C LEU A 131 -8.94 17.31 7.63
N LYS A 132 -8.72 17.28 8.95
CA LYS A 132 -8.15 18.41 9.68
C LYS A 132 -6.69 18.45 9.27
N ASN A 133 -6.33 19.08 8.14
CA ASN A 133 -5.02 19.63 7.73
C ASN A 133 -5.01 19.83 6.21
#